data_AF-A0A6L7A533-F1
#
_entry.id   AF-A0A6L7A533-F1
#
_cell.length_a   1.000
_cell.length_b   1.000
_cell.length_c   1.000
_cell.angle_alpha   90.00
_cell.angle_beta   90.00
_cell.angle_gamma   90.00
#
_symmetry.space_group_name_H-M   'P 1'
#
loop_
_entity.id
_entity.type
_entity.pdbx_description
1 polymer ?
#
loop_
_entity_poly.entity_id
_entity_poly.type
_entity_poly.pdbx_seq_one_letter_code
_entity_poly.pdbx_strand_id
1 'polypeptide(L)'
;MWKRLLIVSAVSAAMSSMALAAPLTVGFSQVGSESGWRAAETNVAKSEAEKRGITLKIADGQQKQENQIKAVRSFVAQGVDAIFIA
;
A
#
# COMPACT_ATOMS: atom_id res chain seq x y z
N MET A 1 10.75 -27.41 37.55
CA MET A 1 11.57 -26.41 36.83
C MET A 1 11.38 -26.46 35.31
N TRP A 2 11.35 -27.65 34.70
CA TRP A 2 11.14 -27.82 33.25
C TRP A 2 9.83 -27.20 32.70
N LYS A 3 8.70 -27.35 33.42
CA LYS A 3 7.41 -26.75 32.99
C LYS A 3 7.48 -25.22 32.83
N ARG A 4 8.28 -24.52 33.65
CA ARG A 4 8.49 -23.07 33.51
C ARG A 4 9.39 -22.73 32.33
N LEU A 5 10.40 -23.56 32.07
CA LEU A 5 11.29 -23.42 30.92
C LEU A 5 10.54 -23.56 29.59
N LEU A 6 9.60 -24.52 29.50
CA LEU A 6 8.77 -24.76 28.31
C LEU A 6 7.81 -23.60 28.03
N ILE A 7 7.25 -22.99 29.07
CA ILE A 7 6.37 -21.83 28.91
C ILE A 7 7.17 -20.62 28.41
N VAL A 8 8.36 -20.38 28.95
CA VAL A 8 9.23 -19.28 28.52
C VAL A 8 9.67 -19.46 27.06
N SER A 9 10.03 -20.68 26.63
CA SER A 9 10.38 -20.93 25.22
C SER A 9 9.20 -20.74 24.26
N ALA A 10 7.99 -21.13 24.66
CA ALA A 10 6.80 -20.96 23.83
C ALA A 10 6.42 -19.49 23.65
N VAL A 11 6.56 -18.67 24.70
CA VAL A 11 6.28 -17.22 24.63
C VAL A 11 7.32 -16.52 23.75
N SER A 12 8.62 -16.82 23.89
CA SER A 12 9.66 -16.21 23.04
C SER A 12 9.52 -16.59 21.56
N ALA A 13 9.10 -17.81 21.25
CA ALA A 13 8.83 -18.23 19.87
C ALA A 13 7.62 -17.48 19.27
N ALA A 14 6.54 -17.28 20.05
CA ALA A 14 5.37 -16.53 19.61
C ALA A 14 5.63 -15.04 19.38
N MET A 15 6.56 -14.42 20.13
CA MET A 15 6.91 -13.00 19.93
C MET A 15 7.84 -12.79 18.71
N SER A 16 8.56 -13.82 18.27
CA SER A 16 9.45 -13.74 17.11
C SER A 16 8.70 -13.72 15.77
N SER A 17 7.46 -14.21 15.75
CA SER A 17 6.56 -14.21 14.58
C SER A 17 5.85 -12.87 14.30
N MET A 18 5.99 -11.88 15.18
CA MET A 18 5.27 -10.60 15.05
C MET A 18 6.03 -9.53 14.24
N ALA A 19 7.21 -9.86 13.71
CA ALA A 19 8.00 -8.99 12.84
C ALA A 19 7.64 -9.12 11.34
N LEU A 20 6.38 -9.43 11.03
CA LEU A 20 5.87 -9.25 9.67
C LEU A 20 5.73 -7.74 9.43
N ALA A 21 6.59 -7.19 8.57
CA ALA A 21 6.52 -5.80 8.16
C ALA A 21 5.09 -5.47 7.69
N ALA A 22 4.52 -4.38 8.23
CA ALA A 22 3.19 -3.96 7.85
C ALA A 22 3.10 -3.74 6.33
N PRO A 23 1.98 -4.10 5.68
CA PRO A 23 1.77 -3.85 4.25
C PRO A 23 1.96 -2.36 3.95
N LEU A 24 2.90 -2.01 3.06
CA LEU A 24 3.05 -0.63 2.59
C LEU A 24 1.73 -0.16 1.99
N THR A 25 1.31 1.05 2.32
CA THR A 25 0.17 1.71 1.69
C THR A 25 0.67 2.76 0.72
N VAL A 26 0.31 2.61 -0.57
CA VAL A 26 0.75 3.53 -1.64
C VAL A 26 -0.46 4.18 -2.27
N GLY A 27 -0.45 5.51 -2.38
CA GLY A 27 -1.42 6.28 -3.16
C GLY A 27 -1.00 6.37 -4.62
N PHE A 28 -1.89 6.08 -5.56
CA PHE A 28 -1.69 6.27 -6.99
C PHE A 28 -2.64 7.35 -7.51
N SER A 29 -2.08 8.50 -7.89
CA SER A 29 -2.79 9.70 -8.32
C SER A 29 -2.65 9.92 -9.83
N GLN A 30 -3.57 9.35 -10.60
CA GLN A 30 -3.59 9.45 -12.06
C GLN A 30 -4.45 10.64 -12.50
N VAL A 31 -4.03 11.45 -13.47
CA VAL A 31 -4.84 12.58 -13.96
C VAL A 31 -6.08 12.14 -14.76
N GLY A 32 -6.00 11.00 -15.47
CA GLY A 32 -7.15 10.38 -16.14
C GLY A 32 -6.82 9.06 -16.83
N SER A 33 -7.86 8.30 -17.18
CA SER A 33 -7.81 6.90 -17.64
C SER A 33 -8.21 6.67 -19.10
N GLU A 34 -8.18 7.70 -19.94
CA GLU A 34 -8.72 7.73 -21.31
C GLU A 34 -7.88 6.93 -22.33
N SER A 35 -6.58 6.77 -22.08
CA SER A 35 -5.68 6.12 -23.03
C SER A 35 -5.47 4.64 -22.70
N GLY A 36 -5.23 3.82 -23.73
CA GLY A 36 -4.87 2.42 -23.54
C GLY A 36 -3.60 2.24 -22.70
N TRP A 37 -2.64 3.18 -22.80
CA TRP A 37 -1.46 3.21 -21.93
C TRP A 37 -1.83 3.42 -20.46
N ARG A 38 -2.73 4.37 -20.15
CA ARG A 38 -3.20 4.64 -18.78
C ARG A 38 -3.96 3.46 -18.19
N ALA A 39 -4.79 2.79 -18.99
CA ALA A 39 -5.46 1.57 -18.57
C ALA A 39 -4.47 0.43 -18.27
N ALA A 40 -3.47 0.24 -19.13
CA ALA A 40 -2.42 -0.75 -18.93
C ALA A 40 -1.58 -0.44 -17.68
N GLU A 41 -1.18 0.83 -17.48
CA GLU A 41 -0.47 1.29 -16.28
C GLU A 41 -1.24 0.98 -15.01
N THR A 42 -2.53 1.31 -14.96
CA THR A 42 -3.40 1.04 -13.80
C THR A 42 -3.51 -0.46 -13.52
N ASN A 43 -3.61 -1.30 -14.56
CA ASN A 43 -3.65 -2.75 -14.39
C ASN A 43 -2.32 -3.31 -13.88
N VAL A 44 -1.20 -2.84 -14.44
CA VAL A 44 0.14 -3.25 -14.00
C VAL A 44 0.36 -2.83 -12.56
N ALA A 45 0.03 -1.59 -12.19
CA ALA A 45 0.16 -1.08 -10.82
C ALA A 45 -0.62 -1.92 -9.81
N LYS A 46 -1.87 -2.28 -10.12
CA LYS A 46 -2.68 -3.18 -9.28
C LYS A 46 -2.03 -4.55 -9.12
N SER A 47 -1.61 -5.16 -10.23
CA SER A 47 -1.01 -6.50 -10.22
C SER A 47 0.31 -6.55 -9.46
N GLU A 48 1.15 -5.51 -9.57
CA GLU A 48 2.42 -5.43 -8.86
C GLU A 48 2.23 -5.15 -7.38
N ALA A 49 1.24 -4.33 -7.02
CA ALA A 49 0.89 -4.11 -5.63
C ALA A 49 0.43 -5.41 -4.96
N GLU A 50 -0.45 -6.18 -5.62
CA GLU A 50 -0.92 -7.47 -5.12
C GLU A 50 0.24 -8.46 -4.91
N LYS A 51 1.11 -8.64 -5.92
CA LYS A 51 2.28 -9.52 -5.83
C LYS A 51 3.22 -9.17 -4.67
N ARG A 52 3.28 -7.89 -4.31
CA ARG A 52 4.19 -7.37 -3.26
C ARG A 52 3.50 -7.20 -1.90
N GLY A 53 2.20 -7.52 -1.80
CA GLY A 53 1.42 -7.30 -0.59
C GLY A 53 1.30 -5.81 -0.21
N ILE A 54 1.24 -4.93 -1.20
CA ILE A 54 1.08 -3.47 -1.02
C ILE A 54 -0.41 -3.12 -1.07
N THR A 55 -0.87 -2.30 -0.12
CA THR A 55 -2.20 -1.69 -0.17
C THR A 55 -2.17 -0.50 -1.14
N LEU A 56 -2.65 -0.71 -2.36
CA LEU A 56 -2.71 0.35 -3.36
C LEU A 56 -4.05 1.10 -3.32
N LYS A 57 -4.02 2.42 -3.08
CA LYS A 57 -5.17 3.31 -3.15
C LYS A 57 -5.11 4.11 -4.43
N ILE A 58 -6.09 4.00 -5.32
CA ILE A 58 -6.08 4.67 -6.62
C ILE A 58 -7.09 5.82 -6.64
N ALA A 59 -6.68 6.95 -7.20
CA ALA A 59 -7.54 8.09 -7.49
C ALA A 59 -7.35 8.54 -8.94
N ASP A 60 -8.48 8.72 -9.63
CA ASP A 60 -8.53 9.26 -11.00
C ASP A 60 -8.95 10.74 -10.95
N GLY A 61 -8.16 11.60 -11.60
CA GLY A 61 -8.34 13.05 -11.67
C GLY A 61 -9.45 13.49 -12.63
N GLN A 62 -10.03 12.58 -13.40
CA GLN A 62 -11.08 12.83 -14.38
C GLN A 62 -10.69 13.92 -15.39
N GLN A 63 -9.45 13.86 -15.87
CA GLN A 63 -8.85 14.85 -16.78
C GLN A 63 -8.73 16.27 -16.18
N LYS A 64 -8.81 16.40 -14.85
CA LYS A 64 -8.68 17.68 -14.14
C LYS A 64 -7.49 17.63 -13.19
N GLN A 65 -6.51 18.51 -13.42
CA GLN A 65 -5.32 18.59 -12.56
C GLN A 65 -5.69 18.96 -11.12
N GLU A 66 -6.75 19.74 -10.91
CA GLU A 66 -7.23 20.10 -9.59
C GLU A 66 -7.66 18.87 -8.77
N ASN A 67 -8.23 17.86 -9.44
CA ASN A 67 -8.60 16.61 -8.79
C ASN A 67 -7.38 15.74 -8.49
N GLN A 68 -6.37 15.73 -9.37
CA GLN A 68 -5.09 15.06 -9.10
C GLN A 68 -4.39 15.67 -7.88
N ILE A 69 -4.32 17.01 -7.80
CA ILE A 69 -3.74 17.71 -6.64
C ILE A 69 -4.51 17.41 -5.36
N LYS A 70 -5.86 17.36 -5.42
CA LYS A 70 -6.70 16.96 -4.29
C LYS A 70 -6.43 15.52 -3.86
N ALA A 71 -6.25 14.60 -4.79
CA ALA A 71 -5.91 13.21 -4.50
C ALA A 71 -4.56 13.09 -3.78
N VAL A 72 -3.52 13.78 -4.27
CA VAL A 72 -2.22 13.85 -3.59
C VAL A 72 -2.35 14.37 -2.16
N ARG A 73 -3.06 15.48 -1.96
CA ARG A 73 -3.29 16.03 -0.61
C ARG A 73 -4.06 15.07 0.30
N SER A 74 -5.05 14.35 -0.25
CA SER A 74 -5.79 13.33 0.48
C SER A 74 -4.90 12.16 0.89
N PHE A 75 -4.00 11.70 0.02
CA PHE A 75 -3.05 10.65 0.35
C PHE A 75 -2.06 11.07 1.44
N VAL A 76 -1.57 12.31 1.39
CA VAL A 76 -0.73 12.89 2.47
C VAL A 76 -1.51 12.90 3.80
N ALA A 77 -2.75 13.38 3.79
CA ALA A 77 -3.57 13.44 5.01
C ALA A 77 -3.91 12.05 5.57
N GLN A 78 -4.03 11.04 4.70
CA GLN A 78 -4.23 9.64 5.09
C GLN A 78 -2.95 8.97 5.61
N GLY A 79 -1.79 9.61 5.51
CA GLY A 79 -0.51 9.06 5.96
C GLY A 79 -0.06 7.84 5.16
N VAL A 80 -0.25 7.85 3.83
CA VAL A 80 0.30 6.78 2.98
C VAL A 80 1.84 6.81 2.99
N ASP A 81 2.47 5.65 2.81
CA ASP A 81 3.93 5.51 2.85
C ASP A 81 4.61 6.06 1.59
N ALA A 82 3.93 6.04 0.44
CA ALA A 82 4.41 6.63 -0.80
C ALA A 82 3.25 7.10 -1.70
N ILE A 83 3.56 8.04 -2.59
CA ILE A 83 2.62 8.53 -3.61
C ILE A 83 3.27 8.38 -4.99
N PHE A 84 2.58 7.66 -5.88
CA PHE A 84 2.88 7.58 -7.30
C PHE A 84 1.95 8.53 -8.07
N ILE A 85 2.49 9.37 -8.94
CA ILE A 85 1.75 10.41 -9.69
C ILE A 85 1.93 10.15 -11.19
N ALA A 86 0.82 10.10 -11.96
CA ALA A 86 0.83 9.82 -13.41
C ALA A 86 -0.22 10.62 -14.22
#